data_AF-A0A965Q993-F1
#
_entry.id   AF-A0A965Q993-F1
#
_cell.length_a   1.000
_cell.length_b   1.000
_cell.length_c   1.000
_cell.angle_alpha   90.00
_cell.angle_beta   90.00
_cell.angle_gamma   90.00
#
_symmetry.space_group_name_H-M   'P 1'
#
loop_
_entity.id
_entity.type
_entity.pdbx_description
1 polymer ?
#
loop_
_entity_poly.entity_id
_entity_poly.type
_entity_poly.pdbx_seq_one_letter_code
_entity_poly.pdbx_strand_id
1 'polypeptide(L)' 'MSDAPREADLSKIRTIPIAGRANKVRAEDFSRPPGKDRSFHAFLDAMPDVLVARDFRSVVAAIASAARAERGVVLMLG' A
#
# COMPACT_ATOMS: atom_id res chain seq x y z
N MET A 1 -26.59 -32.72 -14.63
CA MET A 1 -25.69 -31.56 -14.52
C MET A 1 -26.54 -30.31 -14.45
N SER A 2 -27.12 -30.01 -13.28
CA SER A 2 -27.75 -28.72 -13.01
C SER A 2 -28.07 -28.63 -11.52
N ASP A 3 -27.18 -27.98 -10.76
CA ASP A 3 -27.55 -27.38 -9.47
C ASP A 3 -26.72 -26.10 -9.33
N ALA A 4 -27.12 -25.08 -10.08
CA ALA A 4 -26.55 -23.75 -9.94
C ALA A 4 -27.26 -23.03 -8.78
N PRO A 5 -26.53 -22.35 -7.88
CA PRO A 5 -27.15 -21.65 -6.77
C PRO A 5 -28.12 -20.57 -7.28
N ARG A 6 -29.27 -20.44 -6.58
CA ARG A 6 -30.27 -19.40 -6.88
C ARG A 6 -29.68 -18.00 -6.64
N GLU A 7 -30.05 -17.06 -7.51
CA GLU A 7 -29.64 -15.66 -7.41
C GLU A 7 -30.18 -14.98 -6.14
N ALA A 8 -29.45 -13.98 -5.65
CA ALA A 8 -29.81 -13.22 -4.46
C ALA A 8 -30.90 -12.16 -4.77
N ASP A 9 -31.91 -12.07 -3.89
CA ASP A 9 -32.92 -11.00 -3.93
C ASP A 9 -32.34 -9.68 -3.38
N LEU A 10 -32.26 -8.66 -4.24
CA LEU A 10 -31.67 -7.35 -3.92
C LEU A 10 -32.72 -6.30 -3.49
N SER A 11 -34.00 -6.65 -3.38
CA SER A 11 -35.11 -5.71 -3.13
C SER A 11 -34.98 -4.87 -1.85
N LYS A 12 -34.17 -5.32 -0.88
CA LYS A 12 -33.93 -4.64 0.40
C LYS A 12 -32.60 -3.89 0.49
N ILE A 13 -31.83 -3.81 -0.59
CA ILE A 13 -30.55 -3.10 -0.59
C ILE A 13 -30.78 -1.58 -0.54
N ARG A 14 -30.16 -0.92 0.43
CA ARG A 14 -30.05 0.55 0.48
C ARG A 14 -28.63 0.95 0.10
N THR A 15 -28.52 1.84 -0.87
CA THR A 15 -27.22 2.38 -1.30
C THR A 15 -26.91 3.68 -0.57
N ILE A 16 -25.62 3.95 -0.39
CA ILE A 16 -25.11 5.25 0.02
C ILE A 16 -24.14 5.76 -1.06
N PRO A 17 -24.08 7.07 -1.33
CA PRO A 17 -23.08 7.61 -2.25
C PRO A 17 -21.68 7.29 -1.74
N ILE A 18 -20.80 6.81 -2.62
CA ILE A 18 -19.38 6.56 -2.29
C ILE A 18 -18.70 7.80 -1.71
N ALA A 19 -19.04 8.99 -2.22
CA ALA A 19 -18.49 10.26 -1.76
C ALA A 19 -18.82 10.57 -0.28
N GLY A 20 -19.93 10.06 0.25
CA GLY A 20 -20.35 10.27 1.64
C GLY A 20 -19.93 9.16 2.61
N ARG A 21 -19.25 8.12 2.12
CA ARG A 21 -18.80 6.99 2.92
C ARG A 21 -17.50 7.35 3.65
N ALA A 22 -17.42 7.04 4.94
CA ALA A 22 -16.14 7.04 5.66
C ALA A 22 -15.20 5.98 5.06
N ASN A 23 -14.07 6.42 4.51
CA ASN A 23 -13.05 5.57 3.90
C ASN A 23 -11.86 5.43 4.86
N LYS A 24 -11.27 4.23 4.92
CA LYS A 24 -10.08 3.96 5.76
C LYS A 24 -8.79 4.50 5.16
N VAL A 25 -8.77 4.71 3.84
CA VAL A 25 -7.63 5.17 3.05
C VAL A 25 -8.13 6.15 2.00
N ARG A 26 -7.21 6.97 1.50
CA ARG A 26 -7.42 7.96 0.43
C ARG A 26 -6.83 7.44 -0.88
N ALA A 27 -7.29 7.97 -2.02
CA ALA A 27 -6.73 7.57 -3.32
C ALA A 27 -5.23 7.93 -3.43
N GLU A 28 -4.85 9.02 -2.78
CA GLU A 28 -3.47 9.51 -2.69
C GLU A 28 -2.52 8.57 -1.92
N ASP A 29 -3.06 7.68 -1.08
CA ASP A 29 -2.28 6.73 -0.30
C ASP A 29 -1.76 5.57 -1.15
N PHE A 30 -2.34 5.36 -2.34
CA PHE A 30 -1.94 4.29 -3.25
C PHE A 30 -0.67 4.64 -4.03
N SER A 31 -0.04 3.60 -4.57
CA SER A 31 1.14 3.75 -5.41
C SER A 31 0.86 4.56 -6.66
N ARG A 32 1.85 5.36 -7.09
CA ARG A 32 1.79 6.03 -8.38
C ARG A 32 2.25 5.09 -9.50
N PRO A 33 1.64 5.14 -10.70
CA PRO A 33 2.15 4.42 -11.86
C PRO A 33 3.60 4.82 -12.16
N PRO A 34 4.43 3.91 -12.70
CA PRO A 34 5.80 4.24 -13.09
C PRO A 34 5.86 5.43 -14.05
N GLY A 35 6.63 6.46 -13.68
CA GLY A 35 6.86 7.64 -14.50
C GLY A 35 7.93 7.44 -15.59
N LYS A 36 8.35 8.55 -16.19
CA LYS A 36 9.49 8.57 -17.13
C LYS A 36 10.82 8.25 -16.43
N ASP A 37 10.96 8.67 -15.17
CA ASP A 37 12.08 8.25 -14.34
C ASP A 37 11.91 6.78 -13.96
N ARG A 38 12.90 5.96 -14.34
CA ARG A 38 12.96 4.51 -14.10
C ARG A 38 14.00 4.15 -13.05
N SER A 39 14.50 5.13 -12.29
CA SER A 39 15.41 4.92 -11.17
C SER A 39 14.75 4.13 -10.04
N PHE A 40 15.58 3.41 -9.27
CA PHE A 40 15.10 2.71 -8.07
C PHE A 40 14.59 3.69 -7.00
N HIS A 41 15.13 4.90 -6.95
CA HIS A 41 14.65 5.96 -6.08
C HIS A 41 13.20 6.35 -6.41
N ALA A 42 12.89 6.56 -7.70
CA ALA A 42 11.53 6.84 -8.13
C ALA A 42 10.56 5.69 -7.81
N PHE A 43 11.02 4.44 -7.87
CA PHE A 43 10.23 3.29 -7.43
C PHE A 43 9.93 3.35 -5.92
N LEU A 44 10.93 3.60 -5.07
CA LEU A 44 10.74 3.72 -3.62
C LEU A 44 9.80 4.88 -3.25
N ASP A 45 9.92 6.01 -3.96
CA ASP A 45 9.05 7.17 -3.75
C ASP A 45 7.62 6.96 -4.20
N ALA A 46 7.39 6.10 -5.20
CA ALA A 46 6.07 5.75 -5.69
C ALA A 46 5.35 4.70 -4.83
N MET A 47 5.99 4.15 -3.79
CA MET A 47 5.37 3.20 -2.87
C MET A 47 4.21 3.84 -2.10
N PRO A 48 3.16 3.06 -1.75
CA PRO A 48 2.00 3.60 -1.05
C PRO A 48 2.36 4.00 0.38
N ASP A 49 1.80 5.09 0.90
CA ASP A 49 2.00 5.50 2.31
C ASP A 49 0.98 4.84 3.25
N VAL A 50 0.72 3.56 3.02
CA VAL A 50 -0.19 2.72 3.80
C VAL A 50 0.37 1.30 3.91
N LEU A 51 -0.19 0.54 4.86
CA LEU A 51 0.23 -0.84 5.14
C LEU A 51 1.74 -0.88 5.48
N VAL A 52 2.42 -1.94 5.05
CA VAL A 52 3.83 -2.22 5.40
C VAL A 52 4.82 -1.30 4.66
N ALA A 53 4.40 -0.63 3.59
CA ALA A 53 5.31 0.20 2.80
C ALA A 53 5.90 1.38 3.59
N ARG A 54 5.12 1.97 4.51
CA ARG A 54 5.61 3.01 5.43
C ARG A 54 6.70 2.49 6.36
N ASP A 55 6.49 1.32 6.94
CA ASP A 55 7.46 0.69 7.85
C ASP A 55 8.74 0.32 7.09
N PHE A 56 8.59 -0.23 5.89
CA PHE A 56 9.71 -0.54 5.01
C PHE A 56 10.55 0.70 4.69
N ARG A 57 9.93 1.82 4.26
CA ARG A 57 10.64 3.08 4.01
C ARG A 57 11.39 3.58 5.25
N SER A 58 10.78 3.43 6.43
CA SER A 58 11.39 3.83 7.71
C SER A 58 12.65 3.01 8.03
N VAL A 59 12.59 1.68 7.87
CA VAL A 59 13.74 0.79 8.08
C VAL A 59 14.85 1.07 7.06
N VAL A 60 14.50 1.21 5.78
CA VAL A 60 15.47 1.54 4.71
C VAL A 60 16.17 2.88 5.01
N ALA A 61 15.42 3.90 5.41
CA ALA A 61 15.98 5.20 5.76
C ALA A 61 16.96 5.11 6.95
N ALA A 62 16.62 4.33 7.99
CA ALA A 62 17.49 4.10 9.14
C ALA A 62 18.79 3.37 8.75
N ILE A 63 18.69 2.30 7.96
CA ILE A 63 19.86 1.55 7.46
C ILE A 63 20.75 2.46 6.60
N ALA A 64 20.16 3.20 5.66
CA ALA A 64 20.91 4.09 4.78
C ALA A 64 21.60 5.23 5.56
N SER A 65 20.94 5.75 6.60
CA SER A 65 21.54 6.75 7.48
C SER A 65 22.70 6.18 8.30
N ALA A 66 22.57 4.97 8.84
CA ALA A 66 23.65 4.29 9.57
C ALA A 66 24.87 4.06 8.66
N ALA A 67 24.66 3.57 7.44
CA ALA A 67 25.72 3.35 6.46
C ALA A 67 26.46 4.65 6.11
N ARG A 68 25.74 5.76 5.86
CA ARG A 68 26.36 7.07 5.59
C ARG A 68 27.15 7.64 6.78
N ALA A 69 26.77 7.26 7.99
CA ALA A 69 27.45 7.66 9.22
C ALA A 69 28.53 6.63 9.66
N GLU A 70 28.88 5.68 8.79
CA GLU A 70 29.86 4.61 9.06
C GLU A 70 29.54 3.83 10.35
N ARG A 71 28.25 3.60 10.61
CA ARG A 71 27.76 2.82 11.76
C ARG A 71 27.39 1.41 11.32
N GLY A 72 27.64 0.43 12.19
CA GLY A 72 27.22 -0.95 11.98
C GLY A 72 25.70 -1.13 12.05
N VAL A 73 25.17 -2.04 11.25
CA VAL A 73 23.77 -2.49 11.29
C VAL A 73 23.76 -3.96 11.69
N VAL A 74 23.00 -4.29 12.74
CA VAL A 74 22.85 -5.67 13.21
C VAL A 74 21.57 -6.25 12.65
N LEU A 75 21.68 -7.35 11.90
CA LEU A 75 20.56 -8.08 11.35
C LEU A 75 20.40 -9.41 12.09
N MET A 76 19.22 -9.65 12.64
CA MET A 76 18.83 -10.92 13.25
C MET A 76 17.79 -11.59 12.36
N LEU A 77 18.04 -12.83 11.97
CA LEU A 77 17.14 -13.67 11.17
C LEU A 77 16.92 -14.96 11.97
N GLY A 78 15.67 -15.41 12.08
CA GLY A 78 15.25 -16.59 12.83
C GLY A 78 14.07 -17.28 12.18
#